data_AF-A0A2G1LW34-F1
#
_entry.id   AF-A0A2G1LW34-F1
#
_cell.length_a   1.000
_cell.length_b   1.000
_cell.length_c   1.000
_cell.angle_alpha   90.00
_cell.angle_beta   90.00
_cell.angle_gamma   90.00
#
_symmetry.space_group_name_H-M   'P 1'
#
loop_
_entity.id
_entity.type
_entity.pdbx_description
1 polymer ?
#
loop_
_entity_poly.entity_id
_entity_poly.type
_entity_poly.pdbx_seq_one_letter_code
_entity_poly.pdbx_strand_id
1 'polypeptide(L)'
;MSVIANLADHRPFPDLSIAEFALLVALLRAGPHPAAFLIPTLDAWFDTKLRAIDLEPTIARLIRANLILRRGTTLYPKRHARTLVIAVYGNLFRILGEDMAKLISAREPSLLGMLRAYLDRRAKEDREKKNPKKDED
;
A
#
# COMPACT_ATOMS: atom_id res chain seq x y z
N MET A 1 17.26 13.85 -11.16
CA MET A 1 16.15 14.52 -10.47
C MET A 1 14.90 13.68 -10.67
N SER A 2 14.44 13.00 -9.62
CA SER A 2 13.20 12.23 -9.66
C SER A 2 12.05 13.22 -9.80
N VAL A 3 11.27 13.10 -10.87
CA VAL A 3 10.00 13.82 -10.99
C VAL A 3 9.09 13.24 -9.92
N ILE A 4 9.03 13.93 -8.78
CA ILE A 4 8.04 13.68 -7.74
C ILE A 4 6.70 13.99 -8.40
N ALA A 5 5.95 12.95 -8.78
CA ALA A 5 4.58 13.12 -9.19
C ALA A 5 3.83 13.68 -7.97
N ASN A 6 3.59 14.99 -7.99
CA ASN A 6 2.80 15.66 -6.98
C ASN A 6 1.46 14.92 -6.86
N LEU A 7 1.10 14.57 -5.63
CA LEU A 7 -0.20 13.99 -5.28
C LEU A 7 -1.39 14.88 -5.74
N ALA A 8 -1.09 16.14 -6.12
CA ALA A 8 -1.98 17.16 -6.63
C ALA A 8 -2.33 17.05 -8.13
N ASP A 9 -1.82 16.06 -8.87
CA ASP A 9 -2.35 15.77 -10.21
C ASP A 9 -3.71 15.09 -10.02
N HIS A 10 -4.73 15.90 -9.74
CA HIS A 10 -6.13 15.58 -9.41
C HIS A 10 -6.87 14.86 -10.56
N ARG A 11 -6.24 13.89 -11.22
CA ARG A 11 -7.01 12.92 -11.98
C ARG A 11 -7.84 12.15 -10.96
N PRO A 12 -9.18 12.20 -11.05
CA PRO A 12 -10.02 11.39 -10.19
C PRO A 12 -9.58 9.96 -10.41
N PHE A 13 -8.99 9.37 -9.37
CA PHE A 13 -8.74 7.95 -9.37
C PHE A 13 -10.12 7.30 -9.50
N PRO A 14 -10.37 6.49 -10.54
CA PRO A 14 -11.65 5.82 -10.62
C PRO A 14 -11.80 4.97 -9.35
N ASP A 15 -12.97 5.04 -8.71
CA ASP A 15 -13.31 4.22 -7.55
C ASP A 15 -13.42 2.75 -7.97
N LEU A 16 -12.26 2.09 -8.11
CA LEU A 16 -12.18 0.65 -8.33
C LEU A 16 -12.28 -0.07 -6.99
N SER A 17 -13.18 -1.03 -6.92
CA SER A 17 -13.16 -2.07 -5.90
C SER A 17 -11.91 -2.94 -6.04
N ILE A 18 -11.56 -3.64 -4.96
CA ILE A 18 -10.43 -4.58 -4.91
C ILE A 18 -10.56 -5.65 -6.00
N ALA A 19 -11.78 -6.16 -6.24
CA ALA A 19 -12.05 -7.16 -7.28
C ALA A 19 -11.81 -6.61 -8.69
N GLU A 20 -12.26 -5.39 -8.97
CA GLU A 20 -12.03 -4.73 -10.26
C GLU A 20 -10.54 -4.46 -10.50
N PHE A 21 -9.84 -4.00 -9.46
CA PHE A 21 -8.41 -3.78 -9.51
C PHE A 21 -7.65 -5.08 -9.76
N ALA A 22 -7.96 -6.14 -9.01
CA ALA A 22 -7.34 -7.45 -9.17
C ALA A 22 -7.58 -8.03 -10.57
N LEU A 23 -8.82 -8.00 -11.06
CA LEU A 23 -9.16 -8.47 -12.41
C LEU A 23 -8.38 -7.68 -13.48
N LEU A 24 -8.30 -6.36 -13.34
CA LEU A 24 -7.56 -5.50 -14.26
C LEU A 24 -6.06 -5.80 -14.24
N VAL A 25 -5.48 -6.03 -13.06
CA VAL A 25 -4.07 -6.40 -12.88
C VAL A 25 -3.79 -7.77 -13.51
N ALA A 26 -4.63 -8.77 -13.24
CA ALA A 26 -4.50 -10.11 -13.82
C ALA A 26 -4.55 -10.04 -15.35
N LEU A 27 -5.50 -9.29 -15.90
CA LEU A 27 -5.64 -9.08 -17.34
C LEU A 27 -4.46 -8.32 -17.94
N LEU A 28 -3.93 -7.31 -17.27
CA LEU A 28 -2.75 -6.57 -17.73
C LEU A 28 -1.48 -7.43 -17.74
N ARG A 29 -1.37 -8.41 -16.84
CA ARG A 29 -0.27 -9.37 -16.80
C ARG A 29 -0.39 -10.44 -17.88
N ALA A 30 -1.59 -11.00 -18.06
CA ALA A 30 -1.84 -12.05 -19.05
C ALA A 30 -1.88 -11.51 -20.49
N GLY A 31 -2.35 -10.28 -20.69
CA GLY A 31 -2.69 -9.75 -22.01
C GLY A 31 -4.15 -10.08 -22.41
N PRO A 32 -4.51 -9.97 -23.69
CA PRO A 32 -5.88 -10.19 -24.13
C PRO A 32 -6.32 -11.65 -23.98
N HIS A 33 -7.22 -11.92 -23.02
CA HIS A 33 -7.66 -13.27 -22.70
C HIS A 33 -9.14 -13.33 -22.28
N PRO A 34 -9.79 -14.50 -22.38
CA PRO A 34 -11.12 -14.70 -21.83
C PRO A 34 -11.14 -14.59 -20.31
N ALA A 35 -12.28 -14.17 -19.73
CA ALA A 35 -12.44 -14.07 -18.28
C ALA A 35 -12.13 -15.41 -17.56
N ALA A 36 -12.53 -16.53 -18.16
CA ALA A 36 -12.29 -17.87 -17.62
C ALA A 36 -10.79 -18.20 -17.45
N PHE A 37 -9.92 -17.64 -18.29
CA PHE A 37 -8.47 -17.83 -18.18
C PHE A 37 -7.89 -17.17 -16.93
N LEU A 38 -8.54 -16.12 -16.42
CA LEU A 38 -8.08 -15.37 -15.26
C LEU A 38 -8.52 -16.01 -13.94
N ILE A 39 -9.53 -16.90 -13.96
CA ILE A 39 -10.13 -17.50 -12.76
C ILE A 39 -9.08 -18.17 -11.86
N PRO A 40 -8.18 -19.05 -12.35
CA PRO A 40 -7.22 -19.71 -11.46
C PRO A 40 -6.28 -18.73 -10.75
N THR A 41 -5.97 -17.61 -11.40
CA THR A 41 -5.13 -16.57 -10.81
C THR A 41 -5.88 -15.79 -9.74
N LEU A 42 -7.14 -15.45 -10.00
CA LEU A 42 -7.97 -14.70 -9.06
C LEU A 42 -8.35 -15.58 -7.85
N ASP A 43 -8.66 -16.85 -8.08
CA ASP A 43 -8.93 -17.84 -7.02
C ASP A 43 -7.75 -17.92 -6.06
N ALA A 44 -6.53 -17.99 -6.58
CA ALA A 44 -5.32 -18.02 -5.77
C ALA A 44 -5.07 -16.71 -4.99
N TRP A 45 -5.47 -15.55 -5.51
CA TRP A 45 -5.28 -14.27 -4.83
C TRP A 45 -6.33 -14.00 -3.75
N PHE A 46 -7.57 -14.44 -3.98
CA PHE A 46 -8.67 -14.22 -3.06
C PHE A 46 -8.94 -15.40 -2.12
N ASP A 47 -8.24 -16.52 -2.31
CA ASP A 47 -8.48 -17.78 -1.60
C ASP A 47 -9.97 -18.21 -1.66
N THR A 48 -10.58 -18.03 -2.83
CA THR A 48 -12.00 -18.31 -3.09
C THR A 48 -12.18 -19.06 -4.40
N LYS A 49 -13.27 -19.81 -4.54
CA LYS A 49 -13.64 -20.51 -5.78
C LYS A 49 -14.55 -19.62 -6.62
N LEU A 50 -13.97 -18.81 -7.50
CA LEU A 50 -14.72 -17.92 -8.38
C LEU A 50 -15.21 -18.67 -9.62
N ARG A 51 -16.41 -18.33 -10.08
CA ARG A 51 -16.92 -18.77 -11.37
C ARG A 51 -16.89 -17.62 -12.35
N ALA A 52 -16.92 -17.95 -13.64
CA ALA A 52 -16.96 -16.93 -14.70
C ALA A 52 -18.16 -15.97 -14.54
N ILE A 53 -19.30 -16.45 -14.02
CA ILE A 53 -20.50 -15.64 -13.81
C ILE A 53 -20.32 -14.60 -12.69
N ASP A 54 -19.49 -14.89 -11.69
CA ASP A 54 -19.23 -13.99 -10.56
C ASP A 54 -18.35 -12.80 -10.98
N LEU A 55 -17.59 -12.97 -12.07
CA LEU A 55 -16.74 -11.93 -12.64
C LEU A 55 -17.51 -10.96 -13.55
N GLU A 56 -18.68 -11.33 -14.05
CA GLU A 56 -19.39 -10.51 -15.03
C GLU A 56 -19.83 -9.12 -14.54
N PRO A 57 -20.29 -8.94 -13.29
CA PRO A 57 -20.57 -7.61 -12.75
C PRO A 57 -19.31 -6.71 -12.73
N THR A 58 -18.17 -7.30 -12.37
CA THR A 58 -16.85 -6.65 -12.32
C THR A 58 -16.38 -6.26 -13.72
N ILE A 59 -16.50 -7.18 -14.68
CA ILE A 59 -16.18 -6.95 -16.10
C ILE A 59 -17.06 -5.84 -16.66
N ALA A 60 -18.37 -5.88 -16.42
CA ALA A 60 -19.32 -4.88 -16.90
C ALA A 60 -18.99 -3.48 -16.36
N ARG A 61 -18.63 -3.37 -15.08
CA ARG A 61 -18.18 -2.08 -14.51
C ARG A 61 -16.87 -1.60 -15.13
N LEU A 62 -15.87 -2.47 -15.33
CA LEU A 62 -14.62 -2.11 -15.99
C LEU A 62 -14.81 -1.66 -17.45
N ILE A 63 -15.78 -2.25 -18.17
CA ILE A 63 -16.16 -1.80 -19.52
C ILE A 63 -16.80 -0.41 -19.46
N ARG A 64 -17.73 -0.18 -18.53
CA ARG A 64 -18.37 1.14 -18.34
C ARG A 64 -17.37 2.22 -17.92
N ALA A 65 -16.41 1.87 -17.07
CA ALA A 65 -15.28 2.73 -16.69
C ALA A 65 -14.27 2.92 -17.83
N ASN A 66 -14.53 2.35 -19.01
CA ASN A 66 -13.70 2.46 -20.20
C ASN A 66 -12.29 1.89 -20.01
N LEU A 67 -12.05 0.97 -19.07
CA LEU A 67 -10.72 0.43 -18.75
C LEU A 67 -10.37 -0.83 -19.56
N ILE A 68 -11.38 -1.60 -19.95
CA ILE A 68 -11.26 -2.80 -20.77
C ILE A 68 -12.23 -2.74 -21.94
N LEU A 69 -11.91 -3.46 -23.00
CA LEU A 69 -12.78 -3.67 -24.16
C LEU A 69 -13.10 -5.17 -24.26
N ARG A 70 -14.37 -5.53 -24.47
CA ARG A 70 -14.78 -6.92 -24.70
C ARG A 70 -15.06 -7.13 -26.18
N ARG A 71 -14.47 -8.16 -26.79
CA ARG A 71 -14.82 -8.67 -28.12
C ARG A 71 -15.13 -10.15 -28.01
N GLY A 72 -16.42 -10.49 -28.12
CA GLY A 72 -16.91 -11.84 -27.83
C GLY A 72 -16.63 -12.23 -26.37
N THR A 73 -15.87 -13.31 -26.17
CA THR A 73 -15.46 -13.80 -24.85
C THR A 73 -14.14 -13.20 -24.36
N THR A 74 -13.37 -12.55 -25.24
CA THR A 74 -12.03 -12.06 -24.94
C THR A 74 -12.06 -10.63 -24.42
N LEU A 75 -11.32 -10.38 -23.34
CA LEU A 75 -11.15 -9.07 -22.72
C LEU A 75 -9.81 -8.48 -23.15
N TYR A 76 -9.81 -7.19 -23.48
CA TYR A 76 -8.65 -6.44 -23.95
C TYR A 76 -8.41 -5.27 -22.99
N PRO A 77 -7.28 -5.23 -22.26
CA PRO A 77 -6.97 -4.10 -21.40
C PRO A 77 -6.58 -2.88 -22.25
N LYS A 78 -7.06 -1.69 -21.89
CA LYS A 78 -6.68 -0.45 -22.58
C LYS A 78 -5.38 0.14 -22.04
N ARG A 79 -4.63 0.85 -22.89
CA ARG A 79 -3.31 1.42 -22.55
C ARG A 79 -3.33 2.30 -21.30
N HIS A 80 -4.32 3.20 -21.17
CA HIS A 80 -4.41 4.08 -20.01
C HIS A 80 -4.71 3.34 -18.69
N ALA A 81 -5.24 2.11 -18.75
CA ALA A 81 -5.55 1.33 -17.56
C ALA A 81 -4.26 0.81 -16.92
N ARG A 82 -3.24 0.53 -17.76
CA ARG A 82 -1.88 0.24 -17.31
C ARG A 82 -1.29 1.40 -16.52
N THR A 83 -1.43 2.64 -17.03
CA THR A 83 -0.93 3.84 -16.36
C THR A 83 -1.58 4.03 -14.99
N LEU A 84 -2.91 3.82 -14.90
CA LEU A 84 -3.64 3.88 -13.63
C LEU A 84 -3.11 2.83 -12.64
N VAL A 85 -2.98 1.57 -13.06
CA VAL A 85 -2.49 0.50 -12.18
C VAL A 85 -1.07 0.78 -11.68
N ILE A 86 -0.18 1.26 -12.55
CA ILE A 86 1.18 1.64 -12.15
C ILE A 86 1.16 2.77 -11.12
N ALA A 87 0.30 3.77 -11.30
CA ALA A 87 0.15 4.86 -10.35
C ALA A 87 -0.37 4.38 -8.99
N VAL A 88 -1.35 3.46 -8.95
CA VAL A 88 -1.84 2.86 -7.69
C VAL A 88 -0.71 2.14 -6.96
N TYR A 89 -0.01 1.24 -7.66
CA TYR A 89 1.08 0.49 -7.06
C TYR A 89 2.18 1.42 -6.54
N GLY A 90 2.57 2.42 -7.32
CA GLY A 90 3.57 3.42 -6.90
C GLY A 90 3.15 4.16 -5.64
N ASN A 91 1.88 4.59 -5.57
CA ASN A 91 1.35 5.27 -4.39
C ASN A 91 1.29 4.36 -3.16
N LEU A 92 0.86 3.10 -3.31
CA LEU A 92 0.82 2.12 -2.22
C LEU A 92 2.22 1.83 -1.67
N PHE A 93 3.20 1.60 -2.55
CA PHE A 93 4.59 1.38 -2.14
C PHE A 93 5.18 2.61 -1.45
N ARG A 94 4.83 3.83 -1.89
CA ARG A 94 5.26 5.06 -1.24
C ARG A 94 4.69 5.17 0.18
N ILE A 95 3.39 4.95 0.35
CA ILE A 95 2.73 4.98 1.67
C ILE A 95 3.37 3.95 2.60
N LEU A 96 3.53 2.71 2.13
CA LEU A 96 4.16 1.64 2.90
C LEU A 96 5.61 1.99 3.27
N GLY A 97 6.37 2.56 2.33
CA GLY A 97 7.75 3.00 2.57
C GLY A 97 7.85 4.10 3.62
N GLU A 98 6.95 5.08 3.57
CA GLU A 98 6.86 6.15 4.57
C GLU A 98 6.50 5.60 5.96
N ASP A 99 5.56 4.67 6.04
CA ASP A 99 5.18 4.06 7.31
C ASP A 99 6.28 3.16 7.87
N MET A 100 6.99 2.41 7.01
CA MET A 100 8.17 1.65 7.43
C MET A 100 9.30 2.56 7.92
N ALA A 101 9.55 3.70 7.27
CA ALA A 101 10.53 4.68 7.72
C ALA A 101 10.17 5.25 9.10
N LYS A 102 8.89 5.59 9.32
CA LYS A 102 8.39 6.00 10.63
C LYS A 102 8.59 4.91 11.69
N LEU A 103 8.24 3.67 11.39
CA LEU A 103 8.41 2.54 12.31
C LEU A 103 9.87 2.28 12.66
N ILE A 104 10.78 2.35 11.69
CA ILE A 104 12.23 2.21 11.92
C ILE A 104 12.73 3.36 12.82
N SER A 105 12.36 4.61 12.50
CA SER A 105 12.73 5.78 13.29
C SER A 105 12.15 5.77 14.71
N ALA A 106 11.00 5.14 14.92
CA ALA A 106 10.37 4.98 16.22
C ALA A 106 11.00 3.84 17.03
N ARG A 107 11.60 2.84 16.37
CA ARG A 107 12.18 1.65 17.01
C ARG A 107 13.64 1.86 17.44
N GLU A 108 14.34 2.84 16.90
CA GLU A 108 15.67 3.23 17.37
C GLU A 108 15.56 4.42 18.35
N PRO A 109 15.51 4.20 19.67
CA PRO A 109 16.03 5.24 20.55
C PRO A 109 17.51 5.39 20.15
N SER A 110 17.88 6.54 19.59
CA SER A 110 19.27 6.79 19.23
C SER A 110 20.17 6.36 20.39
N LEU A 111 21.27 5.65 20.11
CA LEU A 111 22.24 5.25 21.15
C LEU A 111 22.64 6.46 22.00
N LEU A 112 22.72 7.63 21.38
CA LEU A 112 22.92 8.93 22.02
C LEU A 112 21.78 9.31 22.98
N GLY A 113 20.53 9.07 22.62
CA GLY A 113 19.35 9.27 23.48
C GLY A 113 19.33 8.33 24.68
N MET A 114 19.71 7.06 24.50
CA MET A 114 19.85 6.11 25.63
C MET A 114 21.04 6.47 26.53
N LEU A 115 22.18 6.83 25.95
CA LEU A 115 23.36 7.30 26.70
C LEU A 115 23.06 8.59 27.47
N ARG A 116 22.36 9.54 26.84
CA ARG A 116 21.94 10.78 27.50
C ARG A 116 20.96 10.48 28.63
N ALA A 117 19.95 9.65 28.41
CA ALA A 117 19.01 9.23 29.45
C ALA A 117 19.71 8.50 30.62
N TYR A 118 20.72 7.68 30.32
CA TYR A 118 21.53 7.00 31.32
C TYR A 118 22.39 7.99 32.13
N LEU A 119 23.05 8.93 31.46
CA LEU A 119 23.85 9.99 32.10
C LEU A 119 22.98 10.91 32.96
N ASP A 120 21.80 11.31 32.48
CA ASP A 120 20.84 12.14 33.20
C ASP A 120 20.28 11.41 34.43
N ARG A 121 20.03 10.10 34.32
CA ARG A 121 19.61 9.26 35.46
C ARG A 121 20.71 9.15 36.51
N ARG A 122 21.96 8.91 36.10
CA ARG A 122 23.11 8.83 36.99
C ARG A 122 23.37 10.17 37.72
N ALA A 123 23.26 11.28 37.00
CA ALA A 123 23.41 12.62 37.57
C ALA A 123 22.32 12.95 38.62
N LYS A 124 21.09 12.44 38.46
CA LYS A 124 20.03 12.55 39.47
C LYS A 124 20.33 11.69 40.70
N GLU A 125 20.73 10.44 40.51
CA GLU A 125 21.09 9.54 41.60
C GLU A 125 22.28 10.08 42.42
N ASP A 126 23.26 10.72 41.77
CA ASP A 126 24.39 11.36 42.44
C ASP A 126 24.00 12.65 43.19
N ARG A 127 22.94 13.35 42.75
CA ARG A 127 22.37 14.51 43.47
C ARG A 127 21.56 14.08 44.68
N GLU A 128 20.78 13.01 44.56
CA GLU A 128 20.01 12.43 45.67
C GLU A 128 20.94 11.84 46.74
N LYS A 129 22.02 11.18 46.35
CA LYS A 129 23.05 10.68 47.28
C LYS A 129 23.85 11.78 47.98
N LYS A 130 23.90 13.00 47.42
CA LYS A 130 24.57 14.16 48.03
C LYS A 130 23.67 14.98 48.95
N ASN A 131 22.36 14.72 48.96
CA ASN A 131 21.41 15.30 49.91
C ASN A 131 20.78 14.24 50.84
N PRO A 132 21.54 13.40 51.56
CA PRO A 132 20.96 12.63 52.65
C PRO A 132 20.84 13.56 53.86
N LYS A 133 19.60 13.91 54.21
CA LYS A 133 19.17 14.64 55.42
C LYS A 133 19.36 16.17 55.44
N LYS A 134 18.25 16.86 55.17
CA LYS A 134 17.87 18.10 55.87
C LYS A 134 16.37 18.02 56.18
N ASP A 135 15.96 16.96 56.89
CA ASP A 135 14.64 16.84 57.50
C ASP A 135 14.85 16.05 58.80
N GLU A 136 15.29 16.75 59.84
CA GLU A 136 15.18 16.40 61.27
C GLU A 136 15.82 17.57 62.04
N ASP A 137 15.00 18.59 62.33
CA ASP A 137 14.85 19.31 63.62
C ASP A 137 13.92 20.53 63.47
#